data_AF-A0A2P5WMD2-F1
#
_entry.id   AF-A0A2P5WMD2-F1
#
_cell.length_a   1.000
_cell.length_b   1.000
_cell.length_c   1.000
_cell.angle_alpha   90.00
_cell.angle_beta   90.00
_cell.angle_gamma   90.00
#
_symmetry.space_group_name_H-M   'P 1'
#
loop_
_entity.id
_entity.type
_entity.pdbx_description
1 polymer ?
#
loop_
_entity_poly.entity_id
_entity_poly.type
_entity_poly.pdbx_seq_one_letter_code
_entity_poly.pdbx_strand_id
1 'polypeptide(L)'
;MFGFGSLHGGLIFSCLITCFTCVLQISEFKTILNIVNFACEEVRNSCKLKEIMKKILCLGNTLNQGTAMGKLYIHLLKLSKTRASNSKMTLMHYLCKVLATRTPELLKFHLDLVSLEATSKVQLKYLAEKMQAIIKGLEKVKQELAASEDDGPVSEGFREVHCCFTALYSSTFILNICCILQYV
;
A
#
# COMPACT_ATOMS: atom_id res chain seq x y z
N MET A 1 -21.92 42.41 -11.08
CA MET A 1 -21.37 41.50 -12.10
C MET A 1 -19.87 41.38 -11.85
N PHE A 2 -19.41 40.32 -11.19
CA PHE A 2 -17.98 40.02 -11.17
C PHE A 2 -17.59 39.60 -12.59
N GLY A 3 -16.77 40.42 -13.25
CA GLY A 3 -16.34 40.17 -14.62
C GLY A 3 -15.47 38.92 -14.66
N PHE A 4 -15.94 37.89 -15.37
CA PHE A 4 -15.19 36.69 -15.73
C PHE A 4 -13.94 36.99 -16.62
N GLY A 5 -13.56 38.25 -16.82
CA GLY A 5 -12.50 38.70 -17.73
C GLY A 5 -11.24 39.29 -17.06
N SER A 6 -11.19 39.41 -15.72
CA SER A 6 -9.96 39.84 -15.03
C SER A 6 -9.10 38.63 -14.63
N LEU A 7 -7.78 38.75 -14.82
CA LEU A 7 -6.78 37.70 -14.53
C LEU A 7 -6.99 37.03 -13.15
N HIS A 8 -7.37 37.81 -12.13
CA HIS A 8 -7.71 37.33 -10.78
C HIS A 8 -8.86 36.33 -10.71
N GLY A 9 -9.96 36.56 -11.44
CA GLY A 9 -11.14 35.67 -11.41
C GLY A 9 -10.82 34.29 -12.00
N GLY A 10 -9.92 34.25 -12.99
CA GLY A 10 -9.42 33.02 -13.58
C GLY A 10 -8.47 32.24 -12.66
N LEU A 11 -7.61 32.93 -11.90
CA LEU A 11 -6.68 32.30 -10.96
C LEU A 11 -7.40 31.65 -9.78
N ILE A 12 -8.36 32.34 -9.17
CA ILE A 12 -9.18 31.80 -8.06
C ILE A 12 -9.96 30.56 -8.53
N PHE A 13 -10.58 30.62 -9.71
CA PHE A 13 -11.33 29.49 -10.25
C PHE A 13 -10.42 28.30 -10.61
N SER A 14 -9.28 28.54 -11.26
CA SER A 14 -8.27 27.50 -11.54
C SER A 14 -7.84 26.81 -10.26
N CYS A 15 -7.60 27.58 -9.19
CA CYS A 15 -7.10 27.01 -7.97
C CYS A 15 -8.14 26.24 -7.17
N LEU A 16 -9.39 26.69 -7.14
CA LEU A 16 -10.50 25.90 -6.57
C LEU A 16 -10.64 24.53 -7.26
N ILE A 17 -10.52 24.51 -8.60
CA ILE A 17 -10.54 23.26 -9.38
C ILE A 17 -9.33 22.38 -9.06
N THR A 18 -8.12 22.96 -9.01
CA THR A 18 -6.89 22.22 -8.66
C THR A 18 -6.99 21.63 -7.25
N CYS A 19 -7.46 22.42 -6.27
CA CYS A 19 -7.61 22.02 -4.88
C CYS A 19 -8.65 20.89 -4.74
N PHE A 20 -9.83 21.03 -5.34
CA PHE A 20 -10.87 19.99 -5.31
C PHE A 20 -10.37 18.68 -5.95
N THR A 21 -9.69 18.78 -7.10
CA THR A 21 -9.10 17.61 -7.78
C THR A 21 -8.05 16.94 -6.89
N CYS A 22 -7.21 17.72 -6.21
CA CYS A 22 -6.18 17.21 -5.31
C CYS A 22 -6.80 16.50 -4.09
N VAL A 23 -7.85 17.07 -3.48
CA VAL A 23 -8.61 16.43 -2.39
C VAL A 23 -9.12 15.05 -2.81
N LEU A 24 -9.75 14.96 -3.99
CA LEU A 24 -10.28 13.69 -4.51
C LEU A 24 -9.18 12.66 -4.73
N GLN A 25 -8.07 13.06 -5.36
CA GLN A 25 -6.93 12.18 -5.60
C GLN A 25 -6.31 11.67 -4.30
N ILE A 26 -6.15 12.54 -3.31
CA ILE A 26 -5.61 12.18 -2.00
C ILE A 26 -6.56 11.20 -1.27
N SER A 27 -7.87 11.45 -1.32
CA SER A 27 -8.87 10.57 -0.72
C SER A 27 -8.85 9.17 -1.35
N GLU A 28 -8.82 9.09 -2.68
CA GLU A 28 -8.72 7.82 -3.41
C GLU A 28 -7.43 7.07 -3.03
N PHE A 29 -6.30 7.78 -3.03
CA PHE A 29 -4.99 7.19 -2.69
C PHE A 29 -4.94 6.68 -1.24
N LYS A 30 -5.50 7.43 -0.29
CA LYS A 30 -5.58 7.04 1.12
C LYS A 30 -6.35 5.73 1.30
N THR A 31 -7.46 5.55 0.59
CA THR A 31 -8.23 4.30 0.61
C THR A 31 -7.39 3.11 0.16
N ILE A 32 -6.61 3.28 -0.91
CA ILE A 32 -5.74 2.21 -1.42
C ILE A 32 -4.64 1.88 -0.41
N LEU A 33 -4.00 2.89 0.19
CA LEU A 33 -3.00 2.67 1.23
C LEU A 33 -3.56 1.94 2.45
N ASN A 34 -4.78 2.26 2.87
CA ASN A 34 -5.42 1.57 3.99
C ASN A 34 -5.60 0.07 3.68
N ILE A 35 -6.03 -0.28 2.46
CA ILE A 35 -6.16 -1.68 2.03
C ILE A 35 -4.81 -2.41 2.10
N VAL A 36 -3.74 -1.76 1.65
CA VAL A 36 -2.37 -2.29 1.74
C VAL A 36 -1.96 -2.47 3.21
N ASN A 37 -2.19 -1.47 4.06
CA ASN A 37 -1.84 -1.52 5.47
C ASN A 37 -2.58 -2.66 6.21
N PHE A 38 -3.89 -2.81 5.97
CA PHE A 38 -4.65 -3.92 6.55
C PHE A 38 -4.09 -5.28 6.13
N ALA A 39 -3.76 -5.47 4.86
CA ALA A 39 -3.14 -6.71 4.40
C ALA A 39 -1.76 -6.95 5.06
N CYS A 40 -0.95 -5.91 5.24
CA CYS A 40 0.33 -6.00 5.96
C CYS A 40 0.12 -6.40 7.43
N GLU A 41 -0.85 -5.79 8.12
CA GLU A 41 -1.20 -6.11 9.50
C GLU A 41 -1.74 -7.54 9.65
N GLU A 42 -2.63 -7.98 8.76
CA GLU A 42 -3.16 -9.34 8.69
C GLU A 42 -2.03 -10.38 8.56
N VAL A 43 -1.11 -10.16 7.62
CA VAL A 43 0.07 -11.02 7.43
C VAL A 43 0.97 -11.00 8.66
N ARG A 44 1.22 -9.82 9.23
CA ARG A 44 2.06 -9.66 10.43
C ARG A 44 1.43 -10.30 11.67
N ASN A 45 0.12 -10.32 11.77
CA ASN A 45 -0.60 -10.78 12.96
C ASN A 45 -1.09 -12.22 12.87
N SER A 46 -1.17 -12.83 11.67
CA SER A 46 -1.59 -14.22 11.54
C SER A 46 -0.61 -15.19 12.21
N CYS A 47 -0.99 -15.68 13.39
CA CYS A 47 -0.28 -16.75 14.08
C CYS A 47 -0.25 -18.04 13.25
N LYS A 48 -1.34 -18.33 12.51
CA LYS A 48 -1.43 -19.52 11.67
C LYS A 48 -0.41 -19.50 10.55
N LEU A 49 -0.27 -18.35 9.86
CA LEU A 49 0.74 -18.17 8.81
C LEU A 49 2.16 -18.32 9.34
N LYS A 50 2.47 -17.71 10.50
CA LYS A 50 3.78 -17.84 11.16
C LYS A 50 4.12 -19.30 11.48
N GLU A 51 3.18 -20.05 12.02
CA GLU A 51 3.38 -21.47 12.34
C GLU A 51 3.56 -22.34 11.08
N ILE A 52 2.82 -22.05 10.01
CA ILE A 52 3.04 -22.72 8.70
C ILE A 52 4.44 -22.41 8.17
N MET A 53 4.88 -21.14 8.20
CA MET A 53 6.22 -20.75 7.75
C MET A 53 7.32 -21.45 8.56
N LYS A 54 7.17 -21.59 9.89
CA LYS A 54 8.11 -22.35 10.73
C LYS A 54 8.18 -23.82 10.33
N LYS A 55 7.02 -24.47 10.09
CA LYS A 55 6.97 -25.88 9.66
C LYS A 55 7.61 -26.07 8.29
N ILE A 56 7.37 -25.15 7.35
CA ILE A 56 8.02 -25.13 6.03
C ILE A 56 9.54 -24.98 6.18
N LEU A 57 10.00 -24.05 7.01
CA LEU A 57 11.42 -23.82 7.25
C LEU A 57 12.09 -25.06 7.86
N CYS A 58 11.46 -25.68 8.85
CA CYS A 58 11.94 -26.92 9.46
C CYS A 58 12.04 -28.04 8.42
N LEU A 59 10.99 -28.23 7.61
CA LEU A 59 10.96 -29.23 6.54
C LEU A 59 12.05 -28.99 5.48
N GLY A 60 12.22 -27.74 5.04
CA GLY A 60 13.27 -27.34 4.10
C GLY A 60 14.68 -27.55 4.67
N ASN A 61 14.89 -27.26 5.95
CA ASN A 61 16.16 -27.50 6.63
C ASN A 61 16.47 -29.00 6.76
N THR A 62 15.48 -29.84 7.08
CA THR A 62 15.66 -31.30 7.12
C THR A 62 15.99 -31.88 5.74
N LEU A 63 15.31 -31.41 4.69
CA LEU A 63 15.61 -31.82 3.32
C LEU A 63 17.00 -31.36 2.85
N ASN A 64 17.48 -30.24 3.38
CA ASN A 64 18.80 -29.67 3.06
C ASN A 64 19.93 -30.13 3.99
N GLN A 65 19.72 -31.03 4.95
CA GLN A 65 20.80 -31.56 5.80
C GLN A 65 21.90 -32.33 5.03
N GLY A 66 21.81 -32.42 3.69
CA GLY A 66 22.89 -32.88 2.81
C GLY A 66 23.58 -31.79 1.95
N THR A 67 23.22 -30.51 2.06
CA THR A 67 23.89 -29.42 1.32
C THR A 67 24.02 -28.16 2.17
N ALA A 68 25.25 -27.68 2.32
CA ALA A 68 25.66 -26.58 3.19
C ALA A 68 25.10 -25.19 2.77
N MET A 69 23.80 -24.97 2.90
CA MET A 69 23.15 -23.68 2.63
C MET A 69 22.08 -23.39 3.70
N GLY A 70 22.55 -23.04 4.90
CA GLY A 70 21.74 -22.78 6.10
C GLY A 70 20.88 -21.50 6.09
N LYS A 71 20.47 -20.97 4.93
CA LYS A 71 19.54 -19.83 4.85
C LYS A 71 18.63 -20.01 3.65
N LEU A 72 17.57 -20.78 3.85
CA LEU A 72 16.59 -21.06 2.82
C LEU A 72 15.31 -20.26 3.06
N TYR A 73 15.36 -18.96 2.76
CA TYR A 73 14.16 -18.18 2.40
C TYR A 73 13.63 -18.64 1.03
N ILE A 74 13.62 -19.95 0.76
CA ILE A 74 13.25 -20.47 -0.56
C ILE A 74 11.75 -20.41 -0.67
N HIS A 75 11.34 -19.37 -1.38
CA HIS A 75 10.17 -19.22 -2.23
C HIS A 75 9.16 -20.34 -2.00
N LEU A 76 8.07 -20.04 -1.29
CA LEU A 76 6.92 -20.95 -1.11
C LEU A 76 6.51 -21.65 -2.43
N LEU A 77 6.68 -20.96 -3.56
CA LEU A 77 6.45 -21.47 -4.92
C LEU A 77 7.35 -22.66 -5.33
N LYS A 78 8.60 -22.76 -4.84
CA LYS A 78 9.50 -23.89 -5.12
C LYS A 78 9.09 -25.17 -4.38
N LEU A 79 8.38 -25.07 -3.24
CA LEU A 79 7.86 -26.24 -2.51
C LEU A 79 6.83 -27.02 -3.33
N SER A 80 6.07 -26.34 -4.20
CA SER A 80 5.14 -26.99 -5.13
C SER A 80 5.84 -27.86 -6.18
N LYS A 81 7.11 -27.56 -6.48
CA LYS A 81 7.92 -28.22 -7.52
C LYS A 81 8.88 -29.28 -6.96
N THR A 82 9.16 -29.29 -5.67
CA THR A 82 9.98 -30.33 -5.03
C THR A 82 9.18 -31.62 -4.89
N ARG A 83 9.53 -32.64 -5.68
CA ARG A 83 8.94 -33.98 -5.66
C ARG A 83 9.83 -34.94 -4.87
N ALA A 84 9.22 -35.89 -4.18
CA ALA A 84 9.95 -37.02 -3.59
C ALA A 84 10.52 -37.91 -4.72
N SER A 85 11.68 -38.54 -4.49
CA SER A 85 12.49 -39.25 -5.50
C SER A 85 11.78 -40.42 -6.21
N ASN A 86 10.57 -40.79 -5.80
CA ASN A 86 9.82 -41.92 -6.33
C ASN A 86 8.29 -41.77 -6.28
N SER A 87 7.69 -40.56 -6.18
CA SER A 87 6.22 -40.45 -6.13
C SER A 87 5.62 -39.25 -6.86
N LYS A 88 4.34 -39.38 -7.27
CA LYS A 88 3.48 -38.30 -7.79
C LYS A 88 3.20 -37.19 -6.75
N MET A 89 3.68 -37.31 -5.51
CA MET A 89 3.37 -36.42 -4.40
C MET A 89 4.42 -35.32 -4.25
N THR A 90 3.96 -34.07 -4.17
CA THR A 90 4.84 -32.90 -3.95
C THR A 90 4.97 -32.58 -2.46
N LEU A 91 5.98 -31.80 -2.11
CA LEU A 91 6.20 -31.38 -0.72
C LEU A 91 5.01 -30.60 -0.14
N MET A 92 4.30 -29.84 -0.97
CA MET A 92 3.05 -29.17 -0.57
C MET A 92 1.93 -30.16 -0.24
N HIS A 93 1.76 -31.24 -1.02
CA HIS A 93 0.78 -32.28 -0.69
C HIS A 93 1.12 -32.94 0.65
N TYR A 94 2.41 -33.18 0.92
CA TYR A 94 2.85 -33.75 2.20
C TYR A 94 2.58 -32.78 3.35
N LEU A 95 2.94 -31.52 3.20
CA LEU A 95 2.67 -30.48 4.19
C LEU A 95 1.18 -30.37 4.50
N CYS A 96 0.31 -30.31 3.48
CA CYS A 96 -1.14 -30.26 3.68
C CYS A 96 -1.66 -31.49 4.43
N LYS A 97 -1.16 -32.70 4.11
CA LYS A 97 -1.52 -33.93 4.82
C LYS A 97 -1.09 -33.89 6.29
N VAL A 98 0.11 -33.42 6.58
CA VAL A 98 0.62 -33.29 7.96
C VAL A 98 -0.17 -32.24 8.74
N LEU A 99 -0.47 -31.09 8.12
CA LEU A 99 -1.29 -30.04 8.74
C LEU A 99 -2.71 -30.54 9.00
N ALA A 100 -3.35 -31.22 8.04
CA ALA A 100 -4.70 -31.76 8.20
C ALA A 100 -4.81 -32.79 9.34
N THR A 101 -3.76 -33.60 9.53
CA THR A 101 -3.76 -34.67 10.54
C THR A 101 -3.36 -34.20 11.93
N ARG A 102 -2.47 -33.22 12.04
CA ARG A 102 -1.90 -32.79 13.34
C ARG A 102 -2.49 -31.48 13.86
N THR A 103 -2.73 -30.53 12.96
CA THR A 103 -3.12 -29.15 13.31
C THR A 103 -4.03 -28.56 12.23
N PRO A 104 -5.25 -29.10 12.04
CA PRO A 104 -6.13 -28.73 10.92
C PRO A 104 -6.54 -27.25 10.94
N GLU A 105 -6.56 -26.62 12.12
CA GLU A 105 -6.85 -25.19 12.25
C GLU A 105 -5.88 -24.28 11.48
N LEU A 106 -4.63 -24.74 11.25
CA LEU A 106 -3.67 -23.98 10.45
C LEU A 106 -4.10 -23.88 8.97
N LEU A 107 -4.85 -24.85 8.44
CA LEU A 107 -5.34 -24.80 7.05
C LEU A 107 -6.34 -23.66 6.80
N LYS A 108 -6.91 -23.10 7.88
CA LYS A 108 -7.80 -21.94 7.85
C LYS A 108 -7.05 -20.61 7.96
N PHE A 109 -5.74 -20.57 7.68
CA PHE A 109 -4.94 -19.33 7.73
C PHE A 109 -5.43 -18.26 6.74
N HIS A 110 -6.03 -18.67 5.63
CA HIS A 110 -6.59 -17.74 4.63
C HIS A 110 -7.72 -16.86 5.21
N LEU A 111 -8.41 -17.32 6.27
CA LEU A 111 -9.41 -16.52 6.98
C LEU A 111 -8.80 -15.37 7.77
N ASP A 112 -7.50 -15.41 8.06
CA ASP A 112 -6.78 -14.32 8.72
C ASP A 112 -6.29 -13.27 7.70
N LEU A 113 -6.43 -13.54 6.38
CA LEU A 113 -5.82 -12.78 5.28
C LEU A 113 -6.87 -12.25 4.29
N VAL A 114 -7.96 -11.69 4.82
CA VAL A 114 -9.14 -11.30 4.02
C VAL A 114 -8.86 -10.14 3.05
N SER A 115 -7.94 -9.25 3.41
CA SER A 115 -7.60 -8.08 2.59
C SER A 115 -6.62 -8.42 1.46
N LEU A 116 -6.00 -9.61 1.50
CA LEU A 116 -4.94 -9.98 0.56
C LEU A 116 -5.42 -10.07 -0.89
N GLU A 117 -6.65 -10.50 -1.14
CA GLU A 117 -7.20 -10.55 -2.50
C GLU A 117 -7.38 -9.13 -3.08
N ALA A 118 -7.94 -8.21 -2.30
CA ALA A 118 -8.11 -6.82 -2.70
C ALA A 118 -6.75 -6.15 -2.95
N THR A 119 -5.78 -6.37 -2.06
CA THR A 119 -4.41 -5.87 -2.19
C THR A 119 -3.68 -6.44 -3.40
N SER A 120 -3.92 -7.70 -3.77
CA SER A 120 -3.28 -8.33 -4.93
C SER A 120 -3.59 -7.65 -6.27
N LYS A 121 -4.72 -6.91 -6.34
CA LYS A 121 -5.16 -6.16 -7.52
C LYS A 121 -4.51 -4.77 -7.60
N VAL A 122 -3.88 -4.30 -6.52
CA VAL A 122 -3.19 -3.00 -6.47
C VAL A 122 -1.82 -3.11 -7.13
N GLN A 123 -1.62 -2.33 -8.18
CA GLN A 123 -0.33 -2.27 -8.87
C GLN A 123 0.55 -1.19 -8.24
N LEU A 124 1.77 -1.55 -7.81
CA LEU A 124 2.73 -0.59 -7.25
C LEU A 124 3.06 0.55 -8.24
N LYS A 125 3.08 0.25 -9.54
CA LYS A 125 3.29 1.25 -10.59
C LYS A 125 2.19 2.32 -10.57
N TYR A 126 0.93 1.90 -10.49
CA TYR A 126 -0.20 2.81 -10.38
C TYR A 126 -0.12 3.66 -9.10
N LEU A 127 0.30 3.07 -7.99
CA LEU A 127 0.49 3.79 -6.72
C LEU A 127 1.58 4.88 -6.87
N ALA A 128 2.71 4.55 -7.49
CA ALA A 128 3.78 5.51 -7.73
C ALA A 128 3.32 6.66 -8.65
N GLU A 129 2.60 6.36 -9.74
CA GLU A 129 2.06 7.36 -10.66
C GLU A 129 1.05 8.29 -9.98
N LYS A 130 0.15 7.74 -9.17
CA LYS A 130 -0.82 8.53 -8.39
C LYS A 130 -0.13 9.43 -7.36
N MET A 131 0.88 8.92 -6.67
CA MET A 131 1.66 9.72 -5.71
C MET A 131 2.35 10.89 -6.41
N GLN A 132 2.96 10.66 -7.57
CA GLN A 132 3.57 11.72 -8.38
C GLN A 132 2.55 12.76 -8.86
N ALA A 133 1.36 12.33 -9.26
CA ALA A 133 0.27 13.23 -9.63
C ALA A 133 -0.17 14.12 -8.45
N ILE A 134 -0.28 13.54 -7.24
CA ILE A 134 -0.61 14.29 -6.01
C ILE A 134 0.48 15.29 -5.67
N ILE A 135 1.77 14.89 -5.72
CA ILE A 135 2.89 15.79 -5.45
C ILE A 135 2.87 17.00 -6.41
N LYS A 136 2.72 16.75 -7.71
CA LYS A 136 2.62 17.81 -8.72
C LYS A 136 1.39 18.71 -8.50
N GLY A 137 0.25 18.11 -8.16
CA GLY A 137 -0.96 18.85 -7.82
C GLY A 137 -0.74 19.79 -6.62
N LEU A 138 -0.10 19.28 -5.55
CA LEU A 138 0.25 20.07 -4.38
C LEU A 138 1.26 21.19 -4.69
N GLU A 139 2.24 20.94 -5.55
CA GLU A 139 3.18 21.98 -6.02
C GLU A 139 2.44 23.07 -6.79
N LYS A 140 1.51 22.70 -7.68
CA LYS A 140 0.68 23.65 -8.41
C LYS A 140 -0.20 24.48 -7.47
N VAL A 141 -0.83 23.85 -6.48
CA VAL A 141 -1.62 24.51 -5.42
C VAL A 141 -0.76 25.53 -4.66
N LYS A 142 0.50 25.20 -4.35
CA LYS A 142 1.43 26.14 -3.70
C LYS A 142 1.80 27.33 -4.60
N GLN A 143 2.01 27.09 -5.90
CA GLN A 143 2.31 28.14 -6.87
C GLN A 143 1.12 29.09 -7.08
N GLU A 144 -0.08 28.53 -7.26
CA GLU A 144 -1.32 29.31 -7.41
C GLU A 144 -1.61 30.13 -6.13
N LEU A 145 -1.28 29.58 -4.94
CA LEU A 145 -1.38 30.31 -3.67
C LEU A 145 -0.43 31.51 -3.63
N ALA A 146 0.85 31.29 -3.93
CA ALA A 146 1.85 32.37 -3.94
C ALA A 146 1.50 33.46 -4.96
N ALA A 147 0.94 33.09 -6.11
CA ALA A 147 0.48 34.05 -7.10
C ALA A 147 -0.73 34.88 -6.63
N SER A 148 -1.58 34.31 -5.75
CA SER A 148 -2.75 35.01 -5.19
C SER A 148 -2.43 35.99 -4.04
N GLU A 149 -1.19 36.00 -3.54
CA GLU A 149 -0.79 36.91 -2.45
C GLU A 149 -0.83 38.39 -2.88
N ASP A 150 -0.71 38.66 -4.19
CA ASP A 150 -0.75 40.01 -4.77
C ASP A 150 -2.19 40.47 -5.14
N ASP A 151 -3.20 39.61 -4.91
CA ASP A 151 -4.58 39.80 -5.42
C ASP A 151 -5.52 40.62 -4.49
N GLY A 152 -4.97 41.28 -3.47
CA GLY A 152 -5.73 42.12 -2.54
C GLY A 152 -6.71 41.37 -1.60
N PRO A 153 -7.65 42.06 -0.92
CA PRO A 153 -8.46 41.49 0.17
C PRO A 153 -9.44 40.38 -0.27
N VAL A 154 -9.69 40.22 -1.58
CA VAL A 154 -10.52 39.12 -2.12
C VAL A 154 -9.82 37.75 -1.98
N SER A 155 -8.48 37.72 -1.85
CA SER A 155 -7.72 36.48 -1.66
C SER A 155 -7.69 35.98 -0.20
N GLU A 156 -8.23 36.74 0.76
CA GLU A 156 -8.06 36.45 2.19
C GLU A 156 -8.73 35.14 2.63
N GLY A 157 -10.02 34.95 2.28
CA GLY A 157 -10.73 33.69 2.53
C GLY A 157 -10.20 32.52 1.70
N PHE A 158 -9.58 32.80 0.55
CA PHE A 158 -8.96 31.78 -0.30
C PHE A 158 -7.66 31.24 0.33
N ARG A 159 -6.83 32.11 0.92
CA ARG A 159 -5.59 31.71 1.61
C ARG A 159 -5.84 30.89 2.86
N GLU A 160 -6.91 31.17 3.61
CA GLU A 160 -7.25 30.45 4.84
C GLU A 160 -7.64 28.98 4.58
N VAL A 161 -8.49 28.73 3.58
CA VAL A 161 -8.86 27.36 3.14
C VAL A 161 -7.62 26.61 2.62
N HIS A 162 -6.72 27.31 1.93
CA HIS A 162 -5.49 26.74 1.38
C HIS A 162 -4.46 26.33 2.44
N CYS A 163 -4.26 27.15 3.47
CA CYS A 163 -3.29 26.87 4.53
C CYS A 163 -3.69 25.64 5.35
N CYS A 164 -4.99 25.48 5.62
CA CYS A 164 -5.53 24.26 6.24
C CYS A 164 -5.30 23.02 5.37
N PHE A 165 -5.47 23.13 4.04
CA PHE A 165 -5.23 22.04 3.10
C PHE A 165 -3.75 21.60 3.11
N THR A 166 -2.80 22.51 2.91
CA THR A 166 -1.37 22.14 2.94
C THR A 166 -0.91 21.62 4.30
N ALA A 167 -1.45 22.12 5.42
CA ALA A 167 -1.10 21.64 6.76
C ALA A 167 -1.62 20.22 7.06
N LEU A 168 -2.87 19.92 6.69
CA LEU A 168 -3.49 18.61 6.91
C LEU A 168 -2.86 17.49 6.08
N TYR A 169 -2.46 17.79 4.84
CA TYR A 169 -2.01 16.75 3.90
C TYR A 169 -0.50 16.57 3.81
N SER A 170 0.31 17.51 4.30
CA SER A 170 1.78 17.36 4.33
C SER A 170 2.28 16.49 5.48
N SER A 171 1.66 16.60 6.66
CA SER A 171 2.16 15.98 7.90
C SER A 171 1.71 14.52 8.05
N THR A 172 0.42 14.22 7.85
CA THR A 172 -0.12 12.87 8.12
C THR A 172 0.02 11.90 6.95
N PHE A 173 0.10 12.40 5.71
CA PHE A 173 0.10 11.57 4.50
C PHE A 173 1.51 11.05 4.17
N ILE A 174 2.53 11.90 4.26
CA ILE A 174 3.92 11.54 3.94
C ILE A 174 4.49 10.54 4.96
N LEU A 175 4.23 10.73 6.26
CA LEU A 175 4.70 9.83 7.32
C LEU A 175 4.11 8.41 7.17
N ASN A 176 2.84 8.28 6.79
CA ASN A 176 2.19 6.99 6.59
C ASN A 176 2.73 6.24 5.37
N ILE A 177 3.04 6.96 4.28
CA ILE A 177 3.61 6.38 3.05
C ILE A 177 5.04 5.87 3.28
N CYS A 178 5.90 6.63 3.95
CA CYS A 178 7.27 6.21 4.26
C CYS A 178 7.29 4.96 5.15
N CYS A 179 6.39 4.87 6.14
CA CYS A 179 6.27 3.67 6.96
C CYS A 179 5.81 2.44 6.17
N ILE A 180 4.86 2.57 5.23
CA ILE A 180 4.39 1.41 4.46
C ILE A 180 5.45 0.92 3.45
N LEU A 181 6.18 1.83 2.80
CA LEU A 181 7.23 1.47 1.83
C LEU A 181 8.54 0.97 2.45
N GLN A 182 8.80 1.22 3.74
CA GLN A 182 9.97 0.68 4.43
C GLN A 182 9.79 -0.76 4.93
N TYR A 183 8.54 -1.26 4.98
CA TYR A 183 8.20 -2.58 5.53
C TYR A 183 7.83 -3.65 4.48
N VAL A 184 7.79 -3.27 3.20
CA VAL A 184 7.70 -4.20 2.05
C VAL A 184 9.07 -4.35 1.41
#